data_AF-A0A3D1Q8D0-F1
#
_entry.id   AF-A0A3D1Q8D0-F1
#
_cell.length_a   1.000
_cell.length_b   1.000
_cell.length_c   1.000
_cell.angle_alpha   90.00
_cell.angle_beta   90.00
_cell.angle_gamma   90.00
#
_symmetry.space_group_name_H-M   'P 1'
#
loop_
_entity.id
_entity.type
_entity.pdbx_description
1 polymer ?
#
loop_
_entity_poly.entity_id
_entity_poly.type
_entity_poly.pdbx_seq_one_letter_code
_entity_poly.pdbx_strand_id
1 'polypeptide(L)' 'MEDILGKVVYSKTGRDQGRMFIIVGVINDRFVTVADGSLRKIENPKVKNI' A
#
# COMPACT_ATOMS: atom_id res chain seq x y z
N MET A 1 -10.70 11.69 1.05
CA MET A 1 -9.69 10.63 0.77
C MET A 1 -10.00 9.30 1.45
N GLU A 2 -11.10 9.17 2.21
CA GLU A 2 -11.49 7.87 2.82
C GLU A 2 -11.78 6.76 1.79
N ASP A 3 -12.10 7.14 0.56
CA ASP A 3 -12.55 6.22 -0.49
C ASP A 3 -11.43 5.35 -1.11
N ILE A 4 -10.21 5.36 -0.56
CA ILE A 4 -9.08 4.56 -1.06
C ILE A 4 -8.69 3.38 -0.16
N LEU A 5 -9.17 3.36 1.09
CA LEU A 5 -8.90 2.25 2.01
C LEU A 5 -9.52 0.96 1.47
N GLY A 6 -8.81 -0.15 1.63
CA GLY A 6 -9.25 -1.47 1.15
C GLY A 6 -9.10 -1.68 -0.36
N LYS A 7 -8.69 -0.67 -1.14
CA LYS A 7 -8.46 -0.85 -2.57
C LYS A 7 -7.22 -1.68 -2.84
N VAL A 8 -7.34 -2.55 -3.84
CA VAL A 8 -6.22 -3.30 -4.42
C VAL A 8 -5.46 -2.38 -5.36
N VAL A 9 -4.14 -2.35 -5.21
CA VAL A 9 -3.22 -1.57 -6.03
C VAL A 9 -2.02 -2.42 -6.43
N TYR A 10 -1.30 -2.04 -7.48
CA TYR A 10 -0.04 -2.66 -7.84
C TYR A 10 1.09 -1.64 -7.89
N SER A 11 2.31 -2.06 -7.56
CA SER A 11 3.47 -1.18 -7.68
C SER A 11 3.86 -1.04 -9.16
N LYS A 12 3.85 0.18 -9.68
CA LYS A 12 4.26 0.48 -11.07
C LYS A 12 5.77 0.36 -11.29
N THR A 13 6.58 0.68 -10.27
CA THR A 13 8.05 0.76 -10.36
C THR A 13 8.74 0.35 -9.06
N GLY A 14 10.05 0.08 -9.13
CA GLY A 14 10.94 -0.21 -8.00
C GLY A 14 11.00 -1.71 -7.62
N ARG A 15 11.56 -2.02 -6.44
CA ARG A 15 11.81 -3.39 -5.97
C ARG A 15 10.57 -4.31 -6.01
N ASP A 16 9.40 -3.74 -5.73
CA ASP A 16 8.14 -4.49 -5.67
C ASP A 16 7.30 -4.33 -6.96
N GLN A 17 7.90 -3.89 -8.07
CA GLN A 17 7.20 -3.69 -9.35
C GLN A 17 6.40 -4.93 -9.76
N GLY A 18 5.15 -4.71 -10.16
CA GLY A 18 4.20 -5.77 -10.56
C GLY A 18 3.52 -6.49 -9.39
N ARG A 19 3.96 -6.30 -8.14
CA ARG A 19 3.28 -6.89 -6.98
C ARG A 19 2.03 -6.12 -6.61
N MET A 20 1.01 -6.87 -6.20
CA MET A 20 -0.27 -6.37 -5.69
C MET A 20 -0.20 -6.14 -4.18
N PHE A 21 -0.90 -5.11 -3.72
CA PHE A 21 -1.07 -4.78 -2.30
C PHE A 21 -2.49 -4.25 -2.05
N ILE A 22 -2.87 -4.18 -0.79
CA ILE A 22 -4.08 -3.50 -0.31
C ILE A 22 -3.67 -2.24 0.44
N ILE A 23 -4.36 -1.12 0.21
CA ILE A 23 -4.20 0.09 1.02
C ILE A 23 -4.87 -0.14 2.38
N VAL A 24 -4.08 -0.08 3.45
CA VAL A 24 -4.53 -0.38 4.83
C VAL A 24 -4.49 0.83 5.76
N GLY A 25 -4.01 1.98 5.28
CA GLY A 25 -3.96 3.22 6.03
C GLY A 25 -3.63 4.41 5.15
N VAL A 26 -4.09 5.59 5.57
CA VAL A 26 -3.80 6.88 4.93
C VAL A 26 -2.99 7.70 5.92
N ILE A 27 -1.81 8.15 5.50
CA ILE A 27 -0.93 9.00 6.34
C ILE A 27 -1.21 10.47 6.04
N ASN A 28 -1.25 10.83 4.75
CA ASN A 28 -1.58 12.16 4.24
C ASN A 28 -1.87 12.09 2.73
N ASP A 29 -2.06 13.23 2.08
CA ASP A 29 -2.43 13.34 0.66
C ASP A 29 -1.44 12.74 -0.34
N ARG A 30 -0.22 12.40 0.11
CA ARG A 30 0.83 11.81 -0.73
C ARG A 30 1.23 10.40 -0.29
N PHE A 31 0.93 10.02 0.95
CA PHE A 31 1.46 8.78 1.53
C PHE A 31 0.35 7.91 2.12
N VAL A 32 0.42 6.64 1.79
CA VAL A 32 -0.44 5.57 2.31
C VAL A 32 0.40 4.42 2.86
N THR A 33 -0.22 3.54 3.63
CA THR A 33 0.38 2.26 4.01
C THR A 33 -0.26 1.12 3.23
N VAL A 34 0.56 0.17 2.78
CA VAL A 34 0.10 -0.98 1.99
C VAL A 34 0.59 -2.30 2.59
N ALA A 35 -0.23 -3.34 2.48
CA ALA A 35 0.06 -4.69 2.95
C ALA A 35 -0.35 -5.75 1.92
N ASP A 36 0.37 -6.87 1.87
CA ASP A 36 0.06 -8.05 1.05
C ASP A 36 -0.15 -9.32 1.91
N GLY A 37 0.02 -9.21 3.23
CA GLY A 37 -0.14 -10.31 4.19
C GLY A 37 1.00 -11.34 4.19
N SER A 38 1.92 -11.29 3.22
CA SER A 38 3.06 -12.20 3.11
C SER A 38 4.37 -11.49 3.42
N LEU A 39 4.80 -10.57 2.55
CA LEU A 39 6.03 -9.79 2.72
C LEU A 39 5.79 -8.57 3.62
N ARG A 40 4.61 -7.97 3.51
CA ARG A 40 4.18 -6.77 4.25
C ARG A 40 2.88 -7.10 4.96
N LYS A 41 3.01 -7.39 6.26
CA LYS A 41 1.87 -7.71 7.13
C LYS A 41 1.25 -6.44 7.69
N ILE A 42 0.07 -6.56 8.31
CA ILE A 42 -0.66 -5.43 8.93
C ILE A 42 0.15 -4.82 10.07
N GLU A 43 0.89 -5.63 10.83
CA GLU A 43 1.76 -5.15 11.91
C GLU A 43 3.01 -4.41 11.40
N ASN A 44 3.39 -4.59 10.14
CA ASN A 44 4.54 -3.91 9.52
C ASN A 44 4.26 -3.56 8.05
N PRO A 45 3.32 -2.62 7.81
CA PRO A 45 2.89 -2.28 6.47
C PRO A 45 3.92 -1.34 5.83
N LYS A 46 3.97 -1.33 4.50
CA LYS A 46 4.93 -0.52 3.76
C LYS A 46 4.36 0.87 3.49
N VAL A 47 5.10 1.93 3.82
CA VAL A 47 4.77 3.29 3.37
C VAL A 47 4.99 3.40 1.86
N LYS A 48 3.98 3.92 1.15
CA LYS A 48 3.99 4.08 -0.30
C LYS A 48 3.54 5.49 -0.67
N ASN A 49 4.30 6.11 -1.56
CA ASN A 49 3.93 7.37 -2.21
C ASN A 49 2.94 7.08 -3.35
N ILE A 50 1.84 7.82 -3.42
CA ILE A 50 0.78 7.68 -4.43
C ILE A 50 0.88 8.72 -5.55
#